data_AF-A0A8T3ZLI6-F1
#
_entry.id   AF-A0A8T3ZLI6-F1
#
_cell.length_a   1.000
_cell.length_b   1.000
_cell.length_c   1.000
_cell.angle_alpha   90.00
_cell.angle_beta   90.00
_cell.angle_gamma   90.00
#
_symmetry.space_group_name_H-M   'P 1'
#
loop_
_entity.id
_entity.type
_entity.pdbx_description
1 polymer ?
#
loop_
_entity_poly.entity_id
_entity_poly.type
_entity_poly.pdbx_seq_one_letter_code
_entity_poly.pdbx_strand_id
1 'polypeptide(L)'
;MHKVKYLIFDLDNTLFDYETSAREAMKEVYSKIAEKHPFKLNELEQAYTKLLKEIEEHFFTDGRKSTEYSKERFEKLLLEFNCKDEGLVGELLIVYEKHLIQHTRLFPDAIAALEKLSKEYRLILATQGPADAQHRAID
;
A
#
# COMPACT_ATOMS: atom_id res chain seq x y z
N MET A 1 22.20 11.77 32.27
CA MET A 1 21.26 11.03 31.40
C MET A 1 20.40 12.03 30.64
N HIS A 2 20.17 11.82 29.34
CA HIS A 2 19.25 12.65 28.56
C HIS A 2 17.85 12.05 28.62
N LYS A 3 16.85 12.85 29.00
CA LYS A 3 15.45 12.42 29.02
C LYS A 3 14.89 12.47 27.60
N VAL A 4 14.39 11.35 27.10
CA VAL A 4 13.65 11.29 25.82
C VAL A 4 12.41 12.17 25.94
N LYS A 5 12.18 13.04 24.95
CA LYS A 5 11.04 13.97 24.91
C LYS A 5 10.09 13.70 23.74
N TYR A 6 10.60 13.07 22.68
CA TYR A 6 9.90 12.87 21.42
C TYR A 6 9.99 11.41 21.04
N LEU A 7 8.87 10.86 20.58
CA LEU A 7 8.80 9.57 19.91
C LEU A 7 8.28 9.81 18.50
N ILE A 8 9.02 9.32 17.51
CA ILE A 8 8.66 9.42 16.10
C ILE A 8 8.18 8.04 15.67
N PHE A 9 6.97 7.97 15.14
CA PHE A 9 6.35 6.75 14.63
C PHE A 9 6.28 6.81 13.11
N ASP A 10 6.57 5.69 12.48
CA ASP A 10 6.11 5.44 11.12
C ASP A 10 4.62 5.06 11.12
N LEU A 11 3.98 5.06 9.96
CA LEU A 11 2.57 4.69 9.80
C LEU A 11 2.42 3.23 9.36
N ASP A 12 2.88 2.92 8.15
CA ASP A 12 2.66 1.65 7.48
C ASP A 12 3.50 0.55 8.14
N ASN A 13 2.86 -0.58 8.47
CA ASN A 13 3.47 -1.70 9.19
C ASN A 13 4.08 -1.32 10.56
N THR A 14 3.67 -0.19 11.13
CA THR A 14 4.00 0.24 12.50
C THR A 14 2.73 0.53 13.31
N LEU A 15 1.85 1.39 12.80
CA LEU A 15 0.54 1.67 13.39
C LEU A 15 -0.58 0.98 12.61
N PHE A 16 -0.46 0.95 11.28
CA PHE A 16 -1.39 0.29 10.37
C PHE A 16 -0.82 -1.02 9.84
N ASP A 17 -1.67 -2.04 9.68
CA ASP A 17 -1.34 -3.30 9.00
C ASP A 17 -1.49 -3.15 7.48
N TYR A 18 -0.60 -2.33 6.90
CA TYR A 18 -0.61 -2.00 5.48
C TYR A 18 -0.37 -3.24 4.62
N GLU A 19 0.57 -4.11 5.02
CA GLU A 19 0.91 -5.32 4.26
C GLU A 19 -0.31 -6.22 4.04
N THR A 20 -1.10 -6.47 5.09
CA THR A 20 -2.32 -7.27 4.94
C THR A 20 -3.35 -6.53 4.08
N SER A 21 -3.53 -5.23 4.29
CA SER A 21 -4.48 -4.42 3.53
C SER A 21 -4.16 -4.43 2.02
N ALA A 22 -2.90 -4.22 1.66
CA ALA A 22 -2.41 -4.27 0.29
C ALA A 22 -2.53 -5.66 -0.33
N ARG A 23 -2.22 -6.72 0.44
CA ARG A 23 -2.37 -8.10 -0.03
C ARG A 23 -3.83 -8.43 -0.34
N GLU A 24 -4.78 -8.07 0.51
CA GLU A 24 -6.20 -8.31 0.24
C GLU A 24 -6.67 -7.50 -0.99
N ALA A 25 -6.25 -6.24 -1.12
CA ALA A 25 -6.57 -5.43 -2.30
C ALA A 25 -6.01 -6.02 -3.59
N MET A 26 -4.80 -6.59 -3.56
CA MET A 26 -4.18 -7.22 -4.73
C MET A 26 -4.88 -8.52 -5.16
N LYS A 27 -5.44 -9.30 -4.23
CA LYS A 27 -6.25 -10.48 -4.60
C LYS A 27 -7.43 -10.12 -5.50
N GLU A 28 -8.05 -8.98 -5.24
CA GLU A 28 -9.17 -8.45 -6.03
C GLU A 28 -8.69 -7.95 -7.39
N VAL A 29 -7.51 -7.31 -7.44
CA VAL A 29 -6.85 -6.95 -8.70
C VAL A 29 -6.57 -8.20 -9.55
N TYR A 30 -6.00 -9.26 -8.99
CA TYR A 30 -5.72 -10.49 -9.73
C TYR A 30 -7.00 -11.16 -10.22
N SER A 31 -8.03 -11.21 -9.37
CA SER A 31 -9.35 -11.74 -9.72
C SER A 31 -9.94 -10.95 -10.88
N LYS A 32 -9.83 -9.61 -10.86
CA LYS A 32 -10.31 -8.75 -11.94
C LYS A 32 -9.60 -8.98 -13.26
N ILE A 33 -8.29 -9.23 -13.23
CA ILE A 33 -7.51 -9.59 -14.43
C ILE A 33 -7.98 -10.96 -14.95
N ALA A 34 -8.13 -11.95 -14.07
CA ALA A 34 -8.51 -13.33 -14.42
C ALA A 34 -9.96 -13.46 -14.93
N GLU A 35 -10.85 -12.53 -14.58
CA GLU A 35 -12.21 -12.45 -15.17
C GLU A 35 -12.17 -12.17 -16.69
N LYS A 36 -11.22 -11.35 -17.12
CA LYS A 36 -11.12 -10.87 -18.51
C LYS A 36 -10.11 -11.65 -19.35
N HIS A 37 -9.12 -12.26 -18.70
CA HIS A 37 -8.02 -12.95 -19.35
C HIS A 37 -7.77 -14.32 -18.70
N PRO A 38 -7.38 -15.35 -19.47
CA PRO A 38 -7.20 -16.71 -18.96
C PRO A 38 -5.88 -16.89 -18.17
N PHE A 39 -5.50 -15.91 -17.36
CA PHE A 39 -4.30 -15.96 -16.52
C PHE A 39 -4.63 -16.61 -15.17
N LYS A 40 -3.70 -17.39 -14.63
CA LYS A 40 -3.89 -17.99 -13.31
C LYS A 40 -3.52 -17.00 -12.22
N LEU A 41 -4.30 -16.98 -11.14
CA LEU A 41 -4.08 -16.08 -10.00
C LEU A 41 -2.68 -16.24 -9.39
N ASN A 42 -2.19 -17.47 -9.27
CA ASN A 42 -0.87 -17.74 -8.72
C ASN A 42 0.28 -17.22 -9.62
N GLU A 43 0.09 -17.19 -10.94
CA GLU A 43 1.07 -16.63 -11.87
C GLU A 43 1.10 -15.10 -11.75
N LEU A 44 -0.07 -14.45 -11.63
CA LEU A 44 -0.19 -13.00 -11.41
C LEU A 44 0.45 -12.56 -10.08
N GLU A 45 0.19 -13.31 -9.01
CA GLU A 45 0.75 -13.05 -7.67
C GLU A 45 2.28 -13.18 -7.67
N GLN A 46 2.83 -14.21 -8.32
CA GLN A 46 4.28 -14.42 -8.43
C GLN A 46 4.95 -13.30 -9.23
N ALA A 47 4.37 -12.94 -10.37
CA ALA A 47 4.84 -11.83 -11.21
C ALA A 47 4.85 -10.51 -10.42
N TYR A 48 3.76 -10.20 -9.73
CA TYR A 48 3.67 -8.98 -8.93
C TYR A 48 4.66 -8.97 -7.76
N THR A 49 4.87 -10.11 -7.10
CA THR A 49 5.86 -10.24 -6.01
C THR A 49 7.28 -9.98 -6.52
N LYS A 50 7.60 -10.47 -7.72
CA LYS A 50 8.88 -10.20 -8.38
C LYS A 50 9.01 -8.71 -8.74
N LEU A 51 7.95 -8.13 -9.30
CA LEU A 51 7.88 -6.71 -9.65
C LEU A 51 8.12 -5.81 -8.43
N LEU A 52 7.54 -6.12 -7.26
CA LEU A 52 7.77 -5.33 -6.04
C LEU A 52 9.24 -5.31 -5.64
N LYS A 53 9.92 -6.46 -5.68
CA LYS A 53 11.36 -6.56 -5.37
C LYS A 53 12.23 -5.73 -6.31
N GLU A 54 11.81 -5.56 -7.56
CA GLU A 54 12.53 -4.74 -8.56
C GLU A 54 12.33 -3.23 -8.35
N ILE A 55 11.22 -2.81 -7.71
CA ILE A 55 10.89 -1.39 -7.51
C ILE A 55 11.31 -0.89 -6.10
N GLU A 56 11.48 -1.79 -5.13
CA GLU A 56 11.75 -1.48 -3.71
C GLU A 56 12.99 -0.61 -3.45
N GLU A 57 13.96 -0.53 -4.37
CA GLU A 57 15.23 0.15 -4.09
C GLU A 57 15.12 1.70 -4.01
N HIS A 58 14.02 2.35 -4.44
CA HIS A 58 13.96 3.83 -4.58
C HIS A 58 12.59 4.50 -4.24
N PHE A 59 11.74 3.88 -3.41
CA PHE A 59 10.34 4.31 -3.27
C PHE A 59 10.12 5.73 -2.68
N PHE A 60 9.15 6.45 -3.25
CA PHE A 60 8.52 7.70 -2.77
C PHE A 60 9.36 8.98 -2.70
N THR A 61 10.44 9.07 -3.48
CA THR A 61 11.31 10.26 -3.47
C THR A 61 10.93 11.35 -4.50
N ASP A 62 10.02 11.05 -5.42
CA ASP A 62 9.68 11.89 -6.57
C ASP A 62 8.35 12.67 -6.43
N GLY A 63 7.67 12.55 -5.28
CA GLY A 63 6.47 13.33 -4.95
C GLY A 63 5.20 12.94 -5.72
N ARG A 64 5.20 11.80 -6.42
CA ARG A 64 4.02 11.29 -7.13
C ARG A 64 2.91 10.87 -6.15
N LYS A 65 1.68 10.84 -6.66
CA LYS A 65 0.51 10.33 -5.94
C LYS A 65 0.51 8.82 -5.85
N SER A 66 -0.14 8.29 -4.82
CA SER A 66 -0.32 6.84 -4.63
C SER A 66 -0.92 6.10 -5.84
N THR A 67 -1.82 6.76 -6.58
CA THR A 67 -2.45 6.22 -7.79
C THR A 67 -1.46 6.12 -8.96
N GLU A 68 -0.47 7.01 -9.05
CA GLU A 68 0.55 6.98 -10.11
C GLU A 68 1.51 5.80 -9.91
N TYR A 69 1.93 5.52 -8.67
CA TYR A 69 2.72 4.32 -8.37
C TYR A 69 1.93 3.04 -8.66
N SER A 70 0.65 3.01 -8.28
CA SER A 70 -0.21 1.85 -8.53
C SER A 70 -0.41 1.63 -10.03
N LYS A 71 -0.60 2.71 -10.79
CA LYS A 71 -0.72 2.69 -12.25
C LYS A 71 0.52 2.08 -12.89
N GLU A 72 1.70 2.58 -12.54
CA GLU A 72 2.97 2.07 -13.07
C GLU A 72 3.14 0.57 -12.77
N ARG A 73 2.82 0.14 -11.53
CA ARG A 73 2.89 -1.28 -11.17
C ARG A 73 1.93 -2.14 -11.98
N PHE A 74 0.70 -1.67 -12.22
CA PHE A 74 -0.29 -2.43 -12.99
C PHE A 74 0.05 -2.47 -14.48
N GLU A 75 0.56 -1.38 -15.05
CA GLU A 75 1.07 -1.35 -16.43
C GLU A 75 2.22 -2.35 -16.61
N LYS A 76 3.19 -2.36 -15.69
CA LYS A 76 4.31 -3.32 -15.72
C LYS A 76 3.84 -4.78 -15.56
N LEU A 77 2.92 -5.04 -14.64
CA LEU A 77 2.33 -6.36 -14.45
C LEU A 77 1.63 -6.84 -15.73
N LEU A 78 0.75 -6.03 -16.32
CA LEU A 78 0.03 -6.41 -17.54
C LEU A 78 0.97 -6.62 -18.73
N LEU A 79 2.04 -5.83 -18.82
CA LEU A 79 3.07 -5.98 -19.85
C LEU A 79 3.80 -7.32 -19.75
N GLU A 80 4.09 -7.82 -18.54
CA GLU A 80 4.71 -9.15 -18.33
C GLU A 80 3.85 -10.29 -18.90
N PHE A 81 2.53 -10.09 -18.97
CA PHE A 81 1.57 -11.03 -19.55
C PHE A 81 1.19 -10.72 -21.01
N ASN A 82 1.86 -9.76 -21.66
CA ASN A 82 1.53 -9.26 -23.00
C ASN A 82 0.06 -8.81 -23.15
N CYS A 83 -0.55 -8.32 -22.06
CA CYS A 83 -1.92 -7.84 -22.07
C CYS A 83 -1.98 -6.39 -22.59
N LYS A 84 -2.77 -6.16 -23.65
CA LYS A 84 -2.93 -4.86 -24.34
C LYS A 84 -4.30 -4.21 -24.09
N ASP A 85 -4.99 -4.57 -23.01
CA ASP A 85 -6.27 -3.94 -22.66
C ASP A 85 -6.03 -2.52 -22.12
N GLU A 86 -6.21 -1.53 -22.99
CA GLU A 86 -5.99 -0.10 -22.68
C GLU A 86 -6.91 0.42 -21.56
N GLY A 87 -8.09 -0.19 -21.35
CA GLY A 87 -9.04 0.21 -20.32
C GLY A 87 -8.80 -0.46 -18.97
N LEU A 88 -8.10 -1.59 -18.95
CA LEU A 88 -7.97 -2.43 -17.76
C LEU A 88 -7.27 -1.71 -16.61
N VAL A 89 -6.19 -0.97 -16.86
CA VAL A 89 -5.44 -0.28 -15.81
C VAL A 89 -6.33 0.66 -14.99
N GLY A 90 -7.24 1.39 -15.65
CA GLY A 90 -8.20 2.27 -14.96
C GLY A 90 -9.14 1.50 -14.04
N GLU A 91 -9.64 0.35 -14.49
CA GLU A 91 -10.48 -0.53 -13.67
C GLU A 91 -9.70 -1.10 -12.47
N LEU A 92 -8.46 -1.55 -12.69
CA LEU A 92 -7.62 -2.11 -11.63
C LEU A 92 -7.29 -1.07 -10.55
N LEU A 93 -7.07 0.19 -10.94
CA LEU A 93 -6.87 1.29 -9.99
C LEU A 93 -8.08 1.48 -9.07
N ILE A 94 -9.28 1.48 -9.64
CA ILE A 94 -10.54 1.63 -8.88
C ILE A 94 -10.73 0.44 -7.94
N VAL A 95 -10.52 -0.79 -8.43
CA VAL A 95 -10.62 -2.02 -7.62
C VAL A 95 -9.62 -1.98 -6.46
N TYR A 96 -8.36 -1.69 -6.77
CA TYR A 96 -7.30 -1.66 -5.78
C TYR A 96 -7.57 -0.63 -4.68
N GLU A 97 -7.88 0.62 -5.05
CA GLU A 97 -8.10 1.69 -4.08
C GLU A 97 -9.31 1.39 -3.18
N LYS A 98 -10.42 0.93 -3.76
CA LYS A 98 -11.62 0.56 -3.01
C LYS A 98 -11.29 -0.53 -1.98
N HIS A 99 -10.63 -1.60 -2.39
CA HIS A 99 -10.36 -2.73 -1.51
C HIS A 99 -9.25 -2.41 -0.49
N LEU A 100 -8.26 -1.60 -0.87
CA LEU A 100 -7.25 -1.12 0.07
C LEU A 100 -7.91 -0.38 1.23
N ILE A 101 -8.79 0.59 0.93
CA ILE A 101 -9.53 1.36 1.96
C ILE A 101 -10.41 0.43 2.82
N GLN A 102 -11.10 -0.53 2.22
CA GLN A 102 -11.96 -1.47 2.94
C GLN A 102 -11.19 -2.36 3.93
N HIS A 103 -9.93 -2.66 3.64
CA HIS A 103 -9.09 -3.53 4.46
C HIS A 103 -8.12 -2.77 5.38
N THR A 104 -7.99 -1.45 5.22
CA THR A 104 -7.19 -0.58 6.08
C THR A 104 -7.57 -0.78 7.55
N ARG A 105 -6.58 -1.16 8.37
CA ARG A 105 -6.77 -1.39 9.80
C ARG A 105 -5.53 -1.03 10.61
N LEU A 106 -5.76 -0.55 11.82
CA LEU A 106 -4.72 -0.39 12.83
C LEU A 106 -4.32 -1.75 13.41
N PHE A 107 -3.08 -1.84 13.91
CA PHE A 107 -2.74 -2.93 14.82
C PHE A 107 -3.60 -2.84 16.08
N PRO A 108 -4.06 -3.99 16.64
CA PRO A 108 -5.05 -3.99 17.72
C PRO A 108 -4.67 -3.17 18.96
N ASP A 109 -3.38 -3.04 19.24
CA ASP A 109 -2.81 -2.35 20.40
C ASP A 109 -2.28 -0.94 20.08
N ALA A 110 -2.31 -0.51 18.82
CA ALA A 110 -1.73 0.76 18.38
C ALA A 110 -2.31 1.97 19.15
N ILE A 111 -3.64 2.06 19.25
CA ILE A 111 -4.30 3.18 19.95
C ILE A 111 -3.95 3.18 21.43
N ALA A 112 -4.05 2.03 22.10
CA ALA A 112 -3.73 1.92 23.53
C ALA A 112 -2.26 2.28 23.83
N ALA A 113 -1.34 1.89 22.94
CA ALA A 113 0.07 2.27 23.04
C ALA A 113 0.27 3.78 22.90
N LEU A 114 -0.34 4.41 21.88
CA LEU A 114 -0.26 5.85 21.65
C LEU A 114 -0.88 6.66 22.81
N GLU A 115 -2.02 6.24 23.34
CA GLU A 115 -2.66 6.85 24.51
C GLU A 115 -1.80 6.78 25.76
N LYS A 116 -1.07 5.67 25.96
CA LYS A 116 -0.15 5.53 27.08
C LYS A 116 1.08 6.43 26.91
N LEU A 117 1.69 6.40 25.73
CA LEU A 117 2.95 7.11 25.47
C LEU A 117 2.77 8.63 25.38
N SER A 118 1.62 9.10 24.90
CA SER A 118 1.31 10.54 24.81
C SER A 118 1.27 11.25 26.17
N LYS A 119 1.14 10.52 27.28
CA LYS A 119 1.20 11.05 28.65
C LYS A 119 2.60 11.51 29.06
N GLU A 120 3.63 10.95 28.43
CA GLU A 120 5.03 11.14 28.82
C GLU A 120 5.88 11.74 27.69
N TYR A 121 5.48 11.55 26.44
CA TYR A 121 6.23 11.93 25.24
C TYR A 121 5.38 12.74 24.27
N ARG A 122 6.04 13.62 23.52
CA ARG A 122 5.45 14.22 22.31
C ARG A 122 5.56 13.21 21.18
N LEU A 123 4.41 12.81 20.63
CA LEU A 123 4.35 11.84 19.53
C LEU A 123 4.36 12.59 18.21
N ILE A 124 5.16 12.12 17.26
CA ILE A 124 5.28 12.67 15.91
C ILE A 124 5.08 11.51 14.94
N LEU A 125 4.27 11.71 13.91
CA LEU A 125 4.19 10.79 12.78
C LEU A 125 5.18 11.24 11.70
N ALA A 126 6.01 10.30 11.22
CA ALA A 126 6.91 10.51 10.09
C ALA A 126 6.89 9.26 9.21
N THR A 127 6.35 9.41 8.00
CA THR A 127 6.15 8.31 7.04
C THR A 127 6.77 8.66 5.70
N GLN A 128 7.15 7.63 4.94
CA GLN A 128 7.73 7.77 3.60
C GLN A 128 6.69 7.65 2.49
N GLY A 129 5.47 7.20 2.77
CA GLY A 129 4.48 6.96 1.72
C GLY A 129 3.92 8.24 1.08
N PRO A 130 3.20 8.11 -0.05
CA PRO A 130 2.63 9.25 -0.78
C PRO A 130 1.65 10.02 0.11
N ALA A 131 1.80 11.34 0.17
CA ALA A 131 1.03 12.19 1.08
C ALA A 131 -0.49 11.96 0.96
N ASP A 132 -1.00 11.78 -0.26
CA ASP A 132 -2.43 11.56 -0.49
C ASP A 132 -2.94 10.26 0.14
N ALA A 133 -2.16 9.18 0.12
CA ALA A 133 -2.53 7.92 0.77
C ALA A 133 -2.42 8.02 2.29
N GLN A 134 -1.37 8.68 2.78
CA GLN A 134 -1.12 8.84 4.21
C GLN A 134 -2.22 9.69 4.88
N HIS A 135 -2.68 10.77 4.22
CA HIS A 135 -3.82 11.55 4.69
C HIS A 135 -5.11 10.72 4.71
N ARG A 136 -5.42 9.98 3.64
CA ARG A 136 -6.61 9.11 3.60
C ARG A 136 -6.63 8.04 4.69
N ALA A 137 -5.48 7.59 5.17
CA ALA A 137 -5.40 6.56 6.21
C ALA A 137 -5.71 7.10 7.61
N ILE A 138 -5.48 8.39 7.86
CA ILE A 138 -5.62 9.03 9.19
C ILE A 138 -6.86 9.92 9.32
N ASP A 139 -7.51 10.27 8.20
CA ASP A 139 -8.78 11.03 8.15
C ASP A 139 -9.98 10.18 8.57
#